data_AF-A0AAU5CC14-F1
#
_entry.id   AF-A0AAU5CC14-F1
#
_cell.length_a   1.000
_cell.length_b   1.000
_cell.length_c   1.000
_cell.angle_alpha   90.00
_cell.angle_beta   90.00
_cell.angle_gamma   90.00
#
_symmetry.space_group_name_H-M   'P 1'
#
loop_
_entity.id
_entity.type
_entity.pdbx_description
1 polymer ?
#
loop_
_entity_poly.entity_id
_entity_poly.type
_entity_poly.pdbx_seq_one_letter_code
_entity_poly.pdbx_strand_id
1 'polypeptide(L)'
;MGSHFSPGFHCHRKATMMSNFSDWQDRMLRAVWRHGEQLPEEVLTWMAELYGERGEIPEPEFCESWTARTFSMARSAFETVTKSAEQDTGKATTGDDFTYITYVRDPELGPVGVVHIKSAEVSTPDSEEVLCAVAEGVQEFVMSHHRVTWPVCGEHGRGLHVGYVHETPVWTCTGGTTDGHVVRAIDPAVQL
;
A
#
# COMPACT_ATOMS: atom_id res chain seq x y z
N MET A 1 -52.28 -4.78 -30.50
CA MET A 1 -51.56 -4.49 -29.25
C MET A 1 -50.10 -4.84 -29.48
N GLY A 2 -49.31 -3.87 -29.93
CA GLY A 2 -47.89 -4.03 -30.24
C GLY A 2 -47.06 -3.65 -29.02
N SER A 3 -46.30 -4.61 -28.51
CA SER A 3 -45.40 -4.47 -27.39
C SER A 3 -44.13 -3.74 -27.85
N HIS A 4 -43.99 -2.45 -27.53
CA HIS A 4 -42.72 -1.75 -27.64
C HIS A 4 -41.85 -2.09 -26.43
N PHE A 5 -40.98 -3.10 -26.59
CA PHE A 5 -39.79 -3.21 -25.74
C PHE A 5 -38.77 -2.19 -26.22
N SER A 6 -38.41 -1.23 -25.37
CA SER A 6 -37.30 -0.30 -25.58
C SER A 6 -36.03 -0.84 -24.90
N PRO A 7 -35.01 -1.32 -25.64
CA PRO A 7 -33.74 -1.75 -25.05
C PRO A 7 -32.78 -0.59 -24.76
N GLY A 8 -33.11 0.64 -25.18
CA GLY A 8 -32.18 1.78 -25.22
C GLY A 8 -31.88 2.48 -23.89
N PHE A 9 -32.73 2.35 -22.87
CA PHE A 9 -32.56 3.11 -21.62
C PHE A 9 -31.45 2.57 -20.71
N HIS A 10 -31.24 1.26 -20.68
CA HIS A 10 -30.18 0.66 -19.85
C HIS A 10 -28.78 0.86 -20.43
N CYS A 11 -28.63 0.80 -21.75
CA CYS A 11 -27.34 0.98 -22.41
C CYS A 11 -26.85 2.43 -22.27
N HIS A 12 -27.76 3.40 -22.45
CA HIS A 12 -27.40 4.82 -22.34
C HIS A 12 -27.04 5.23 -20.91
N ARG A 13 -27.81 4.77 -19.90
CA ARG A 13 -27.53 5.07 -18.48
C ARG A 13 -26.19 4.48 -18.02
N LYS A 14 -25.86 3.27 -18.49
CA LYS A 14 -24.57 2.63 -18.18
C LYS A 14 -23.40 3.38 -18.84
N ALA A 15 -23.56 3.79 -20.10
CA ALA A 15 -22.53 4.56 -20.81
C ALA A 15 -22.28 5.94 -20.16
N THR A 16 -23.32 6.67 -19.78
CA THR A 16 -23.18 7.96 -19.07
C THR A 16 -22.53 7.78 -17.70
N MET A 17 -22.91 6.77 -16.94
CA MET A 17 -22.29 6.48 -15.63
C MET A 17 -20.80 6.13 -15.76
N MET A 18 -20.42 5.37 -16.79
CA MET A 18 -19.02 5.04 -17.06
C MET A 18 -18.21 6.26 -17.51
N SER A 19 -18.80 7.17 -18.30
CA SER A 19 -18.17 8.43 -18.68
C SER A 19 -17.90 9.31 -17.46
N ASN A 20 -18.92 9.51 -16.61
CA ASN A 20 -18.80 10.34 -15.42
C ASN A 20 -17.77 9.79 -14.44
N PHE A 21 -17.72 8.46 -14.26
CA PHE A 21 -16.70 7.83 -13.43
C PHE A 21 -15.29 8.05 -13.98
N SER A 22 -15.08 7.86 -15.29
CA SER A 22 -13.76 8.05 -15.91
C SER A 22 -13.28 9.50 -15.77
N ASP A 23 -14.16 10.48 -15.99
CA ASP A 23 -13.84 11.90 -15.85
C ASP A 23 -13.55 12.26 -14.38
N TRP A 24 -14.35 11.73 -13.46
CA TRP A 24 -14.12 11.91 -12.02
C TRP A 24 -12.80 11.29 -11.58
N GLN A 25 -12.51 10.05 -12.01
CA GLN A 25 -11.28 9.34 -11.69
C GLN A 25 -10.06 10.10 -12.19
N ASP A 26 -10.05 10.56 -13.45
CA ASP A 26 -8.93 11.35 -14.00
C ASP A 26 -8.68 12.61 -13.17
N ARG A 27 -9.75 13.34 -12.82
CA ARG A 27 -9.65 14.54 -11.97
C ARG A 27 -9.10 14.20 -10.58
N MET A 28 -9.57 13.12 -9.95
CA MET A 28 -9.10 12.70 -8.63
C MET A 28 -7.62 12.28 -8.65
N LEU A 29 -7.18 11.56 -9.69
CA LEU A 29 -5.78 11.18 -9.87
C LEU A 29 -4.87 12.40 -10.06
N ARG A 30 -5.34 13.44 -10.77
CA ARG A 30 -4.61 14.73 -10.81
C ARG A 30 -4.56 15.37 -9.44
N ALA A 31 -5.67 15.34 -8.68
CA ALA A 31 -5.75 15.96 -7.36
C ALA A 31 -4.79 15.34 -6.33
N VAL A 32 -4.44 14.06 -6.48
CA VAL A 32 -3.44 13.37 -5.64
C VAL A 32 -2.06 13.27 -6.29
N TRP A 33 -1.83 13.96 -7.41
CA TRP A 33 -0.58 13.96 -8.19
C TRP A 33 -0.15 12.58 -8.74
N ARG A 34 -1.11 11.68 -9.00
CA ARG A 34 -0.91 10.33 -9.56
C ARG A 34 -1.41 10.17 -11.00
N HIS A 35 -1.71 11.28 -11.67
CA HIS A 35 -2.22 11.25 -13.04
C HIS A 35 -1.18 10.69 -14.02
N GLY A 36 -1.59 9.69 -14.80
CA GLY A 36 -0.75 9.03 -15.80
C GLY A 36 0.15 7.92 -15.24
N GLU A 37 0.11 7.69 -13.92
CA GLU A 37 0.74 6.53 -13.31
C GLU A 37 -0.12 5.28 -13.56
N GLN A 38 0.54 4.13 -13.71
CA GLN A 38 -0.14 2.84 -13.70
C GLN A 38 -0.33 2.42 -12.25
N LEU A 39 -1.55 2.59 -11.75
CA LEU A 39 -1.91 2.18 -10.38
C LEU A 39 -2.36 0.71 -10.34
N PRO A 40 -2.15 0.02 -9.21
CA PRO A 40 -2.65 -1.33 -9.01
C PRO A 40 -4.17 -1.43 -9.17
N GLU A 41 -4.65 -2.61 -9.60
CA GLU A 41 -6.09 -2.88 -9.77
C GLU A 41 -6.88 -2.65 -8.47
N GLU A 42 -6.29 -2.95 -7.31
CA GLU A 42 -6.92 -2.71 -6.01
C GLU A 42 -7.21 -1.23 -5.74
N VAL A 43 -6.33 -0.32 -6.15
CA VAL A 43 -6.52 1.13 -5.98
C VAL A 43 -7.65 1.59 -6.91
N LEU A 44 -7.64 1.13 -8.16
CA LEU A 44 -8.67 1.46 -9.14
C LEU A 44 -10.05 0.92 -8.73
N THR A 45 -10.08 -0.30 -8.19
CA THR A 45 -11.30 -0.93 -7.66
C THR A 45 -11.84 -0.14 -6.49
N TRP A 46 -10.99 0.23 -5.53
CA TRP A 46 -11.41 1.06 -4.40
C TRP A 46 -11.97 2.42 -4.85
N MET A 47 -11.34 3.07 -5.85
CA MET A 47 -11.88 4.32 -6.40
C MET A 47 -13.27 4.13 -7.02
N ALA A 48 -13.50 3.01 -7.72
CA ALA A 48 -14.80 2.67 -8.27
C ALA A 48 -15.86 2.41 -7.19
N GLU A 49 -15.49 1.73 -6.11
CA GLU A 49 -16.36 1.50 -4.94
C GLU A 49 -16.71 2.81 -4.25
N LEU A 50 -15.70 3.66 -3.97
CA LEU A 50 -15.90 4.97 -3.35
C LEU A 50 -16.86 5.84 -4.17
N TYR A 51 -16.70 5.85 -5.49
CA TYR A 51 -17.63 6.53 -6.40
C TYR A 51 -19.03 5.91 -6.37
N GLY A 52 -19.13 4.58 -6.36
CA GLY A 52 -20.41 3.88 -6.25
C GLY A 52 -21.17 4.21 -4.98
N GLU A 53 -20.46 4.41 -3.86
CA GLU A 53 -21.02 4.72 -2.55
C GLU A 53 -21.37 6.20 -2.36
N ARG A 54 -20.48 7.11 -2.80
CA ARG A 54 -20.55 8.54 -2.47
C ARG A 54 -20.78 9.45 -3.68
N GLY A 55 -20.71 8.92 -4.89
CA GLY A 55 -20.76 9.69 -6.12
C GLY A 55 -19.52 10.56 -6.32
N GLU A 56 -19.70 11.70 -7.00
CA GLU A 56 -18.65 12.66 -7.33
C GLU A 56 -18.24 13.51 -6.12
N ILE A 57 -17.55 12.91 -5.14
CA ILE A 57 -17.02 13.67 -4.00
C ILE A 57 -16.00 14.74 -4.46
N PRO A 58 -15.90 15.88 -3.77
CA PRO A 58 -14.91 16.93 -4.07
C PRO A 58 -13.46 16.48 -3.85
N GLU A 59 -12.51 17.12 -4.54
CA GLU A 59 -11.08 16.83 -4.44
C GLU A 59 -10.53 16.82 -3.00
N PRO A 60 -10.85 17.78 -2.11
CA PRO A 60 -10.34 17.74 -0.74
C PRO A 60 -10.80 16.52 0.05
N GLU A 61 -12.06 16.10 -0.13
CA GLU A 61 -12.62 14.92 0.54
C GLU A 61 -12.00 13.62 -0.01
N PHE A 62 -11.70 13.59 -1.31
CA PHE A 62 -10.96 12.50 -1.92
C PHE A 62 -9.53 12.39 -1.38
N CYS A 63 -8.79 13.51 -1.30
CA CYS A 63 -7.44 13.52 -0.73
C CYS A 63 -7.43 13.06 0.73
N GLU A 64 -8.44 13.41 1.52
CA GLU A 64 -8.63 12.91 2.89
C GLU A 64 -8.89 11.40 2.91
N SER A 65 -9.73 10.90 2.01
CA SER A 65 -10.04 9.47 1.90
C SER A 65 -8.81 8.65 1.47
N TRP A 66 -8.05 9.15 0.50
CA TRP A 66 -6.78 8.58 0.05
C TRP A 66 -5.76 8.48 1.18
N THR A 67 -5.61 9.58 1.92
CA THR A 67 -4.71 9.68 3.07
C THR A 67 -5.14 8.71 4.18
N ALA A 68 -6.42 8.72 4.55
CA ALA A 68 -6.95 7.87 5.61
C ALA A 68 -6.80 6.38 5.27
N ARG A 69 -7.03 6.01 4.00
CA ARG A 69 -6.84 4.65 3.51
C ARG A 69 -5.38 4.23 3.60
N THR A 70 -4.45 5.05 3.09
CA THR A 70 -3.01 4.79 3.15
C THR A 70 -2.55 4.57 4.60
N PHE A 71 -2.96 5.45 5.52
CA PHE A 71 -2.64 5.32 6.94
C PHE A 71 -3.24 4.06 7.58
N SER A 72 -4.50 3.72 7.24
CA SER A 72 -5.13 2.49 7.73
C SER A 72 -4.38 1.24 7.27
N MET A 73 -3.97 1.20 6.00
CA MET A 73 -3.20 0.09 5.43
C MET A 73 -1.84 -0.03 6.09
N ALA A 74 -1.14 1.10 6.30
CA ALA A 74 0.14 1.12 6.96
C ALA A 74 0.07 0.60 8.41
N ARG A 75 -1.00 0.95 9.15
CA ARG A 75 -1.23 0.40 10.49
C ARG A 75 -1.41 -1.11 10.48
N SER A 76 -2.25 -1.64 9.59
CA SER A 76 -2.47 -3.08 9.48
C SER A 76 -1.20 -3.82 9.06
N ALA A 77 -0.48 -3.31 8.05
CA ALA A 77 0.80 -3.88 7.63
C ALA A 77 1.82 -3.85 8.78
N PHE A 78 1.86 -2.77 9.56
CA PHE A 78 2.79 -2.63 10.67
C PHE A 78 2.52 -3.65 11.78
N GLU A 79 1.25 -3.93 12.10
CA GLU A 79 0.90 -5.01 13.03
C GLU A 79 1.38 -6.39 12.53
N THR A 80 1.21 -6.67 11.23
CA THR A 80 1.67 -7.93 10.63
C THR A 80 3.18 -8.08 10.68
N VAL A 81 3.92 -7.05 10.23
CA VAL A 81 5.38 -7.08 10.12
C VAL A 81 6.03 -7.09 11.50
N THR A 82 5.53 -6.30 12.45
CA THR A 82 6.06 -6.27 13.82
C THR A 82 5.86 -7.61 14.51
N LYS A 83 4.69 -8.23 14.38
CA LYS A 83 4.45 -9.59 14.89
C LYS A 83 5.44 -10.61 14.32
N SER A 84 5.75 -10.53 13.02
CA SER A 84 6.79 -11.40 12.42
C SER A 84 8.17 -11.13 13.01
N ALA A 85 8.53 -9.86 13.22
CA ALA A 85 9.79 -9.48 13.84
C ALA A 85 9.91 -9.99 15.29
N GLU A 86 8.86 -9.85 16.08
CA GLU A 86 8.82 -10.36 17.46
C GLU A 86 8.95 -11.88 17.51
N GLN A 87 8.28 -12.60 16.60
CA GLN A 87 8.37 -14.05 16.49
C GLN A 87 9.79 -14.53 16.13
N ASP A 88 10.45 -13.85 15.20
CA ASP A 88 11.79 -14.23 14.73
C ASP A 88 12.88 -13.85 15.74
N THR A 89 12.73 -12.74 16.45
CA THR A 89 13.80 -12.15 17.29
C THR A 89 13.60 -12.33 18.78
N GLY A 90 12.37 -12.62 19.22
CA GLY A 90 11.97 -12.61 20.63
C GLY A 90 12.05 -11.23 21.28
N LYS A 91 12.18 -10.15 20.49
CA LYS A 91 12.26 -8.77 20.97
C LYS A 91 10.93 -8.07 20.75
N ALA A 92 10.34 -7.56 21.81
CA ALA A 92 9.12 -6.79 21.71
C ALA A 92 9.37 -5.50 20.92
N THR A 93 8.47 -5.26 19.99
CA THR A 93 8.37 -4.02 19.22
C THR A 93 7.34 -3.13 19.91
N THR A 94 7.69 -2.60 21.09
CA THR A 94 6.84 -1.71 21.91
C THR A 94 7.70 -0.71 22.70
N GLY A 95 7.13 0.40 23.18
CA GLY A 95 7.80 1.39 24.05
C GLY A 95 7.42 2.84 23.76
N ASP A 96 7.83 3.80 24.61
CA ASP A 96 7.56 5.23 24.39
C ASP A 96 8.31 5.78 23.16
N ASP A 97 9.43 5.15 22.78
CA ASP A 97 10.17 5.40 21.53
C ASP A 97 9.47 4.83 20.28
N PHE A 98 8.33 4.16 20.45
CA PHE A 98 7.64 3.36 19.44
C PHE A 98 6.63 4.16 18.60
N THR A 99 6.90 5.45 18.36
CA THR A 99 6.10 6.26 17.45
C THR A 99 6.70 6.19 16.05
N TYR A 100 6.56 5.03 15.39
CA TYR A 100 7.20 4.80 14.08
C TYR A 100 6.36 5.21 12.89
N ILE A 101 5.04 5.11 13.00
CA ILE A 101 4.15 5.61 11.97
C ILE A 101 3.87 7.06 12.31
N THR A 102 4.58 7.97 11.64
CA THR A 102 4.27 9.39 11.73
C THR A 102 3.58 9.85 10.47
N TYR A 103 2.60 10.73 10.67
CA TYR A 103 1.80 11.29 9.61
C TYR A 103 2.17 12.75 9.47
N VAL A 104 2.59 13.13 8.28
CA VAL A 104 2.90 14.52 7.96
C VAL A 104 1.97 14.96 6.82
N ARG A 105 1.12 15.95 7.11
CA ARG A 105 0.44 16.73 6.08
C ARG A 105 1.27 17.98 5.86
N ASP A 106 2.17 17.91 4.89
CA ASP A 106 2.94 19.06 4.45
C ASP A 106 2.41 19.54 3.09
N PRO A 107 1.82 20.75 3.02
CA PRO A 107 1.37 21.34 1.76
C PRO A 107 2.47 21.47 0.69
N GLU A 108 3.75 21.49 1.09
CA GLU A 108 4.89 21.50 0.16
C GLU A 108 5.24 20.11 -0.38
N LEU A 109 4.89 19.04 0.35
CA LEU A 109 5.15 17.65 -0.06
C LEU A 109 3.99 17.06 -0.87
N GLY A 110 2.78 17.59 -0.72
CA GLY A 110 1.69 17.28 -1.63
C GLY A 110 0.28 17.41 -1.06
N PRO A 111 -0.73 17.14 -1.91
CA PRO A 111 -2.14 17.27 -1.58
C PRO A 111 -2.65 16.13 -0.68
N VAL A 112 -1.88 15.05 -0.55
CA VAL A 112 -2.15 13.91 0.33
C VAL A 112 -1.07 13.84 1.41
N GLY A 113 -1.41 13.28 2.57
CA GLY A 113 -0.39 13.12 3.61
C GLY A 113 0.53 11.92 3.35
N VAL A 114 1.74 12.02 3.88
CA VAL A 114 2.77 10.98 3.79
C VAL A 114 2.82 10.21 5.11
N VAL A 115 2.86 8.89 5.00
CA VAL A 115 3.10 7.99 6.13
C VAL A 115 4.59 7.67 6.16
N HIS A 116 5.26 8.11 7.22
CA HIS A 116 6.65 7.74 7.47
C HIS A 116 6.72 6.54 8.39
N ILE A 117 7.59 5.58 8.08
CA ILE A 117 7.95 4.44 8.91
C ILE A 117 9.48 4.43 9.02
N LYS A 118 10.03 4.99 10.10
CA LYS A 118 11.48 5.32 10.18
C LYS A 118 11.92 6.17 8.99
N SER A 119 12.87 5.69 8.17
CA SER A 119 13.32 6.39 6.96
C SER A 119 12.51 6.05 5.71
N ALA A 120 11.60 5.07 5.77
CA ALA A 120 10.72 4.72 4.66
C ALA A 120 9.47 5.60 4.65
N GLU A 121 8.92 5.84 3.46
CA GLU A 121 7.77 6.72 3.25
C GLU A 121 6.80 6.07 2.27
N VAL A 122 5.50 6.24 2.50
CA VAL A 122 4.45 5.81 1.56
C VAL A 122 3.30 6.82 1.55
N SER A 123 2.79 7.10 0.35
CA SER A 123 1.70 8.06 0.14
C SER A 123 0.60 7.53 -0.79
N THR A 124 0.69 6.27 -1.22
CA THR A 124 -0.29 5.60 -2.07
C THR A 124 -1.01 4.52 -1.26
N PRO A 125 -2.34 4.35 -1.38
CA PRO A 125 -3.08 3.26 -0.76
C PRO A 125 -2.93 1.97 -1.58
N ASP A 126 -1.69 1.66 -1.97
CA ASP A 126 -1.26 0.42 -2.61
C ASP A 126 -0.76 -0.52 -1.49
N SER A 127 -1.42 -1.65 -1.31
CA SER A 127 -1.16 -2.59 -0.22
C SER A 127 0.23 -3.17 -0.27
N GLU A 128 0.78 -3.33 -1.46
CA GLU A 128 2.08 -3.92 -1.68
C GLU A 128 3.20 -2.90 -1.46
N GLU A 129 3.04 -1.68 -1.99
CA GLU A 129 3.93 -0.55 -1.72
C GLU A 129 3.96 -0.23 -0.21
N VAL A 130 2.78 -0.18 0.43
CA VAL A 130 2.65 0.04 1.86
C VAL A 130 3.33 -1.06 2.67
N LEU A 131 3.12 -2.33 2.31
CA LEU A 131 3.73 -3.46 3.02
C LEU A 131 5.26 -3.44 2.90
N CYS A 132 5.80 -3.12 1.72
CA CYS A 132 7.23 -2.93 1.50
C CYS A 132 7.81 -1.81 2.37
N ALA A 133 7.22 -0.61 2.32
CA ALA A 133 7.70 0.54 3.09
C ALA A 133 7.68 0.27 4.61
N VAL A 134 6.61 -0.37 5.09
CA VAL A 134 6.50 -0.79 6.49
C VAL A 134 7.57 -1.82 6.85
N ALA A 135 7.81 -2.81 5.99
CA ALA A 135 8.80 -3.85 6.21
C ALA A 135 10.22 -3.29 6.31
N GLU A 136 10.60 -2.37 5.42
CA GLU A 136 11.87 -1.66 5.47
C GLU A 136 12.02 -0.86 6.78
N GLY A 137 10.99 -0.09 7.14
CA GLY A 137 11.02 0.74 8.34
C GLY A 137 11.07 -0.06 9.64
N VAL A 138 10.33 -1.17 9.73
CA VAL A 138 10.41 -2.09 10.89
C VAL A 138 11.78 -2.78 10.93
N GLN A 139 12.33 -3.19 9.78
CA GLN A 139 13.67 -3.75 9.72
C GLN A 139 14.72 -2.77 10.23
N GLU A 140 14.68 -1.52 9.75
CA GLU A 140 15.59 -0.47 10.20
C GLU A 140 15.47 -0.26 11.72
N PHE A 141 14.24 -0.24 12.25
CA PHE A 141 14.02 -0.15 13.69
C PHE A 141 14.67 -1.31 14.45
N VAL A 142 14.36 -2.56 14.10
CA VAL A 142 14.89 -3.74 14.80
C VAL A 142 16.42 -3.74 14.76
N MET A 143 17.01 -3.43 13.62
CA MET A 143 18.46 -3.38 13.44
C MET A 143 19.12 -2.25 14.24
N SER A 144 18.55 -1.06 14.22
CA SER A 144 19.13 0.11 14.91
C SER A 144 18.93 0.07 16.43
N HIS A 145 17.73 -0.31 16.88
CA HIS A 145 17.33 -0.26 18.28
C HIS A 145 17.75 -1.51 19.05
N HIS A 146 17.42 -2.70 18.54
CA HIS A 146 17.77 -3.97 19.21
C HIS A 146 19.18 -4.48 18.87
N ARG A 147 19.86 -3.87 17.88
CA ARG A 147 21.20 -4.28 17.42
C ARG A 147 21.23 -5.74 16.94
N VAL A 148 20.14 -6.20 16.34
CA VAL A 148 19.97 -7.55 15.77
C VAL A 148 19.73 -7.44 14.28
N THR A 149 20.37 -8.31 13.48
CA THR A 149 20.04 -8.41 12.05
C THR A 149 18.71 -9.12 11.89
N TRP A 150 17.76 -8.50 11.18
CA TRP A 150 16.46 -9.10 10.89
C TRP A 150 15.88 -8.55 9.57
N PRO A 151 15.14 -9.36 8.79
CA PRO A 151 15.12 -10.81 8.87
C PRO A 151 16.42 -11.39 8.32
N VAL A 152 16.70 -12.67 8.59
CA VAL A 152 17.95 -13.34 8.21
C VAL A 152 17.66 -14.52 7.29
N CYS A 153 18.46 -14.67 6.24
CA CYS A 153 18.46 -15.85 5.38
C CYS A 153 18.95 -17.07 6.17
N GLY A 154 18.12 -18.11 6.26
CA GLY A 154 18.49 -19.36 6.92
C GLY A 154 19.67 -20.08 6.27
N GLU A 155 19.88 -19.90 4.97
CA GLU A 155 20.99 -20.54 4.22
C GLU A 155 22.31 -19.79 4.38
N HIS A 156 22.28 -18.46 4.26
CA HIS A 156 23.49 -17.64 4.16
C HIS A 156 23.82 -16.84 5.44
N GLY A 157 22.91 -16.78 6.41
CA GLY A 157 23.08 -16.00 7.65
C GLY A 157 23.17 -14.48 7.43
N ARG A 158 22.71 -13.99 6.27
CA ARG A 158 22.74 -12.56 5.89
C ARG A 158 21.38 -11.89 6.12
N GLY A 159 21.40 -10.60 6.37
CA GLY A 159 20.18 -9.78 6.37
C GLY A 159 19.46 -9.89 5.02
N LEU A 160 18.13 -9.99 5.08
CA LEU A 160 17.28 -9.98 3.90
C LEU A 160 16.97 -8.56 3.46
N HIS A 161 16.60 -8.40 2.20
CA HIS A 161 16.16 -7.15 1.61
C HIS A 161 14.71 -7.28 1.16
N VAL A 162 13.95 -6.21 1.29
CA VAL A 162 12.64 -6.10 0.65
C VAL A 162 12.84 -6.16 -0.86
N GLY A 163 11.98 -6.92 -1.53
CA GLY A 163 11.96 -7.06 -2.97
C GLY A 163 10.54 -7.34 -3.45
N TYR A 164 10.40 -7.45 -4.75
CA TYR A 164 9.10 -7.53 -5.39
C TYR A 164 9.15 -8.55 -6.53
N VAL A 165 8.31 -9.58 -6.46
CA VAL A 165 8.27 -10.68 -7.43
C VAL A 165 6.82 -11.01 -7.74
N HIS A 166 6.44 -10.95 -9.03
CA HIS A 166 5.09 -11.26 -9.50
C HIS A 166 3.98 -10.58 -8.67
N GLU A 167 4.10 -9.27 -8.45
CA GLU A 167 3.12 -8.51 -7.67
C GLU A 167 3.02 -9.01 -6.22
N THR A 168 4.13 -9.47 -5.65
CA THR A 168 4.19 -9.92 -4.26
C THR A 168 5.41 -9.32 -3.57
N PRO A 169 5.18 -8.57 -2.47
CA PRO A 169 6.23 -8.15 -1.56
C PRO A 169 6.92 -9.36 -0.92
N VAL A 170 8.24 -9.48 -1.13
CA VAL A 170 9.04 -10.62 -0.68
C VAL A 170 10.31 -10.20 0.05
N TRP A 171 10.76 -11.06 0.95
CA TRP A 171 12.11 -11.00 1.49
C TRP A 171 13.08 -11.75 0.57
N THR A 172 14.13 -11.07 0.12
CA THR A 172 15.15 -11.63 -0.78
C THR A 172 16.52 -11.67 -0.12
N CYS A 173 17.35 -12.62 -0.54
CA CYS A 173 18.74 -12.71 -0.13
C CYS A 173 19.64 -12.54 -1.35
N THR A 174 20.68 -11.72 -1.25
CA THR A 174 21.74 -11.56 -2.27
C THR A 174 22.95 -12.48 -2.02
N GLY A 175 22.81 -13.45 -1.11
CA GLY A 175 23.85 -14.41 -0.77
C GLY A 175 23.93 -15.58 -1.76
N GLY A 176 25.14 -16.11 -1.94
CA GLY A 176 25.41 -17.29 -2.76
C GLY A 176 26.31 -17.01 -3.97
N THR A 177 26.45 -18.02 -4.83
CA THR A 177 27.18 -17.94 -6.12
C THR A 177 26.25 -17.61 -7.30
N THR A 178 24.94 -17.52 -7.06
CA THR A 178 23.89 -17.17 -8.03
C THR A 178 23.25 -15.83 -7.63
N ASP A 179 22.47 -15.21 -8.53
CA ASP A 179 21.88 -13.85 -8.48
C ASP A 179 20.89 -13.57 -7.33
N GLY A 180 21.10 -14.15 -6.14
CA GLY A 180 20.20 -14.11 -5.01
C GLY A 180 19.02 -15.10 -5.12
N HIS A 181 18.17 -15.12 -4.10
CA HIS A 181 16.95 -15.91 -4.08
C HIS A 181 15.84 -15.23 -3.25
N VAL A 182 14.59 -15.57 -3.58
CA VAL A 182 13.44 -15.26 -2.75
C VAL A 182 13.40 -16.23 -1.57
N VAL A 183 13.27 -15.71 -0.35
CA VAL A 183 13.24 -16.51 0.87
C VAL A 183 11.81 -16.82 1.29
N ARG A 184 10.97 -15.78 1.38
CA ARG A 184 9.56 -15.86 1.79
C ARG A 184 8.81 -14.58 1.46
N ALA A 185 7.48 -14.63 1.44
CA ALA A 185 6.64 -13.44 1.38
C ALA A 185 6.82 -12.57 2.63
N ILE A 186 6.58 -11.26 2.50
CA ILE A 186 6.58 -10.35 3.66
C ILE A 186 5.34 -10.60 4.52
N ASP A 187 4.17 -10.74 3.90
CA ASP A 187 2.97 -11.21 4.60
C ASP A 187 3.04 -12.74 4.80
N PRO A 188 3.11 -13.24 6.04
CA PRO A 188 3.14 -14.67 6.31
C PRO A 188 1.88 -15.43 5.85
N ALA A 189 0.78 -14.74 5.55
CA ALA A 189 -0.43 -15.36 5.01
C ALA A 189 -0.30 -15.75 3.52
N VAL A 190 0.67 -15.16 2.81
CA VAL A 190 0.94 -15.44 1.39
C VAL A 190 1.94 -16.59 1.26
N GLN A 191 1.61 -17.59 0.43
CA GLN A 191 2.50 -18.69 0.07
C GLN A 191 3.07 -18.45 -1.33
N LEU A 192 4.39 -18.59 -1.47
CA LEU A 192 5.13 -18.44 -2.73
C LEU A 192 5.29 -19.76 -3.47
#